data_AF-A0A7J6P9U3-F1
#
_entry.id   AF-A0A7J6P9U3-F1
#
_cell.length_a   1.000
_cell.length_b   1.000
_cell.length_c   1.000
_cell.angle_alpha   90.00
_cell.angle_beta   90.00
_cell.angle_gamma   90.00
#
_symmetry.space_group_name_H-M   'P 1'
#
loop_
_entity.id
_entity.type
_entity.pdbx_description
1 polymer ?
#
loop_
_entity_poly.entity_id
_entity_poly.type
_entity_poly.pdbx_seq_one_letter_code
_entity_poly.pdbx_strand_id
1 'polypeptide(L)'
;MKPENFCHLMQALSRLQYRDEKLIAMLQKTALTWPTVPHKILVKAANSAAKLDLATQLWCKPLAIALCQAVCENTLIVKEFMNIKWITAVEMFDDATMINYLYRAEAVKREQLSDLRYSRHLQVVELYVRLCKEEAVWQQLNDNVKEFLRDLRKDDESVEEERERLKEEKRLAREKRRKEVNKYRKRLKKYGEEARPLAVKKTKTERLPMSCPFHREVSELLSAAGLQLMNGLKAGPFNLDMFHGPTNTVIEVCPEWQFYANTTHLTSRSRVRHMLIRKMGFNLALVSAWTHSRRCDRRIGRSCG
;
A
#
# COMPACT_ATOMS: atom_id res chain seq x y z
N MET A 1 -18.00 16.99 -20.67
CA MET A 1 -18.12 16.16 -19.46
C MET A 1 -17.84 17.06 -18.27
N LYS A 2 -18.69 17.06 -17.22
CA LYS A 2 -18.42 17.84 -16.02
C LYS A 2 -17.16 17.31 -15.30
N PRO A 3 -16.33 18.16 -14.67
CA PRO A 3 -15.10 17.72 -13.97
C PRO A 3 -15.34 16.62 -12.92
N GLU A 4 -16.50 16.62 -12.27
CA GLU A 4 -16.90 15.59 -11.29
C GLU A 4 -17.03 14.22 -11.94
N ASN A 5 -17.67 14.15 -13.11
CA ASN A 5 -17.83 12.90 -13.85
C ASN A 5 -16.48 12.34 -14.29
N PHE A 6 -15.56 13.23 -14.68
CA PHE A 6 -14.20 12.84 -15.01
C PHE A 6 -13.44 12.32 -13.79
N CYS A 7 -13.59 12.96 -12.63
CA CYS A 7 -13.03 12.46 -11.38
C CYS A 7 -13.55 11.06 -11.02
N HIS A 8 -14.84 10.80 -11.21
CA HIS A 8 -15.42 9.48 -10.97
C HIS A 8 -14.87 8.41 -11.90
N LEU A 9 -14.70 8.74 -13.19
CA LEU A 9 -14.07 7.85 -14.16
C LEU A 9 -12.61 7.53 -13.78
N MET A 10 -11.79 8.56 -13.50
CA MET A 10 -10.42 8.35 -13.05
C MET A 10 -10.36 7.50 -11.79
N GLN A 11 -11.28 7.72 -10.84
CA GLN A 11 -11.35 6.92 -9.63
C GLN A 11 -11.66 5.45 -9.93
N ALA A 12 -12.63 5.17 -10.80
CA ALA A 12 -12.97 3.81 -11.21
C ALA A 12 -11.77 3.11 -11.87
N LEU A 13 -11.13 3.78 -12.84
CA LEU A 13 -9.96 3.26 -13.53
C LEU A 13 -8.78 3.03 -12.58
N SER A 14 -8.56 3.93 -11.61
CA SER A 14 -7.50 3.75 -10.60
C SER A 14 -7.72 2.53 -9.69
N ARG A 15 -8.98 2.14 -9.45
CA ARG A 15 -9.32 0.92 -8.69
C ARG A 15 -9.12 -0.34 -9.52
N LEU A 16 -9.42 -0.26 -10.82
CA LEU A 16 -9.21 -1.34 -11.78
C LEU A 16 -7.75 -1.43 -12.26
N GLN A 17 -6.90 -0.47 -11.85
CA GLN A 17 -5.52 -0.36 -12.31
C GLN A 17 -5.43 -0.27 -13.83
N TYR A 18 -6.43 0.33 -14.46
CA TYR A 18 -6.51 0.45 -15.91
C TYR A 18 -6.00 1.83 -16.33
N ARG A 19 -4.82 1.85 -16.95
CA ARG A 19 -4.21 3.05 -17.49
C ARG A 19 -4.54 3.16 -18.98
N ASP A 20 -5.12 4.28 -19.38
CA ASP A 20 -5.53 4.56 -20.76
C ASP A 20 -5.01 5.93 -21.18
N GLU A 21 -4.45 6.03 -22.38
CA GLU A 21 -3.95 7.29 -22.94
C GLU A 21 -5.06 8.33 -23.13
N LYS A 22 -6.31 7.89 -23.33
CA LYS A 22 -7.48 8.79 -23.41
C LYS A 22 -7.67 9.62 -22.13
N LEU A 23 -7.13 9.17 -20.98
CA LEU A 23 -7.13 9.96 -19.75
C LEU A 23 -6.32 11.24 -19.89
N ILE A 24 -5.25 11.24 -20.69
CA ILE A 24 -4.42 12.41 -20.95
C ILE A 24 -5.22 13.46 -21.73
N ALA A 25 -5.93 13.04 -22.77
CA ALA A 25 -6.81 13.93 -23.54
C ALA A 25 -7.95 14.50 -22.69
N MET A 26 -8.46 13.73 -21.72
CA MET A 26 -9.47 14.24 -20.78
C MET A 26 -8.87 15.23 -19.77
N LEU A 27 -7.67 14.97 -19.23
CA LEU A 27 -6.95 15.90 -18.36
C LEU A 27 -6.72 17.25 -19.05
N GLN A 28 -6.35 17.23 -20.34
CA GLN A 28 -6.20 18.43 -21.16
C GLN A 28 -7.50 19.23 -21.22
N LYS A 29 -8.64 18.57 -21.45
CA LYS A 29 -9.95 19.23 -21.55
C LYS A 29 -10.43 19.82 -20.21
N THR A 30 -9.99 19.28 -19.08
CA THR A 30 -10.37 19.75 -17.74
C THR A 30 -9.32 20.63 -17.07
N ALA A 31 -8.19 20.91 -17.74
CA ALA A 31 -7.01 21.57 -17.18
C ALA A 31 -7.33 22.87 -16.43
N LEU A 32 -8.21 23.71 -16.98
CA LEU A 32 -8.54 25.02 -16.40
C LEU A 32 -9.64 24.98 -15.34
N THR A 33 -10.25 23.81 -15.10
CA THR A 33 -11.40 23.69 -14.19
C THR A 33 -10.99 23.37 -12.75
N TRP A 34 -9.77 22.87 -12.52
CA TRP A 34 -9.33 22.37 -11.22
C TRP A 34 -9.37 23.37 -10.05
N PRO A 35 -9.08 24.67 -10.24
CA PRO A 35 -9.22 25.65 -9.15
C PRO A 35 -10.68 25.90 -8.74
N THR A 36 -11.64 25.60 -9.62
CA THR A 36 -13.07 25.88 -9.38
C THR A 36 -13.85 24.71 -8.82
N VAL A 37 -13.27 23.50 -8.82
CA VAL A 37 -13.96 22.32 -8.30
C VAL A 37 -13.91 22.26 -6.77
N PRO A 38 -14.91 21.66 -6.10
CA PRO A 38 -14.85 21.45 -4.66
C PRO A 38 -13.58 20.68 -4.25
N HIS A 39 -12.95 21.07 -3.13
CA HIS A 39 -11.72 20.46 -2.61
C HIS A 39 -11.81 18.93 -2.46
N LYS A 40 -12.94 18.40 -2.01
CA LYS A 40 -13.22 16.96 -1.99
C LYS A 40 -13.04 16.28 -3.35
N ILE A 41 -13.43 16.93 -4.44
CA ILE A 41 -13.27 16.43 -5.82
C ILE A 41 -11.82 16.59 -6.25
N LEU A 42 -11.20 17.73 -5.96
CA LEU A 42 -9.78 18.00 -6.23
C LEU A 42 -8.87 16.91 -5.64
N VAL A 43 -9.00 16.63 -4.34
CA VAL A 43 -8.22 15.59 -3.63
C VAL A 43 -8.47 14.20 -4.22
N LYS A 44 -9.72 13.87 -4.58
CA LYS A 44 -10.05 12.58 -5.22
C LYS A 44 -9.46 12.45 -6.61
N ALA A 45 -9.49 13.52 -7.40
CA ALA A 45 -8.92 13.56 -8.74
C ALA A 45 -7.40 13.36 -8.67
N ALA A 46 -6.70 14.15 -7.83
CA ALA A 46 -5.26 14.05 -7.63
C ALA A 46 -4.82 12.66 -7.15
N ASN A 47 -5.54 12.10 -6.16
CA ASN A 47 -5.32 10.73 -5.69
C ASN A 47 -5.49 9.66 -6.78
N SER A 48 -6.41 9.88 -7.71
CA SER A 48 -6.67 8.92 -8.80
C SER A 48 -5.61 9.07 -9.89
N ALA A 49 -5.25 10.30 -10.25
CA ALA A 49 -4.21 10.60 -11.23
C ALA A 49 -2.83 10.10 -10.78
N ALA A 50 -2.45 10.31 -9.51
CA ALA A 50 -1.20 9.78 -8.96
C ALA A 50 -1.17 8.24 -8.99
N LYS A 51 -2.28 7.57 -8.69
CA LYS A 51 -2.39 6.10 -8.77
C LYS A 51 -2.34 5.54 -10.20
N LEU A 52 -2.66 6.35 -11.19
CA LEU A 52 -2.65 6.00 -12.61
C LEU A 52 -1.34 6.39 -13.30
N ASP A 53 -0.33 6.84 -12.53
CA ASP A 53 0.97 7.30 -13.06
C ASP A 53 0.81 8.45 -14.06
N LEU A 54 -0.16 9.34 -13.80
CA LEU A 54 -0.42 10.52 -14.60
C LEU A 54 0.25 11.78 -14.04
N ALA A 55 0.83 11.72 -12.83
CA ALA A 55 1.39 12.89 -12.15
C ALA A 55 2.51 13.58 -12.95
N THR A 56 3.31 12.82 -13.69
CA THR A 56 4.38 13.33 -14.56
C THR A 56 3.88 13.87 -15.91
N GLN A 57 2.61 13.64 -16.25
CA GLN A 57 2.04 14.09 -17.51
C GLN A 57 1.81 15.60 -17.50
N LEU A 58 2.15 16.27 -18.60
CA LEU A 58 2.02 17.72 -18.74
C LEU A 58 0.63 18.24 -18.35
N TRP A 59 -0.41 17.55 -18.81
CA TRP A 59 -1.80 17.93 -18.57
C TRP A 59 -2.31 17.64 -17.16
N CYS A 60 -1.52 16.93 -16.33
CA CYS A 60 -1.80 16.77 -14.92
C CYS A 60 -1.24 17.93 -14.07
N LYS A 61 -0.33 18.75 -14.60
CA LYS A 61 0.26 19.88 -13.86
C LYS A 61 -0.78 20.86 -13.30
N PRO A 62 -1.82 21.28 -14.06
CA PRO A 62 -2.84 22.19 -13.51
C PRO A 62 -3.60 21.60 -12.31
N LEU A 63 -3.84 20.29 -12.30
CA LEU A 63 -4.43 19.59 -11.16
C LEU A 63 -3.49 19.59 -9.94
N ALA A 64 -2.20 19.34 -10.17
CA ALA A 64 -1.18 19.38 -9.13
C ALA A 64 -1.05 20.79 -8.53
N ILE A 65 -0.96 21.83 -9.38
CA ILE A 65 -0.88 23.24 -8.94
C ILE A 65 -2.08 23.61 -8.08
N ALA A 66 -3.31 23.30 -8.53
CA ALA A 66 -4.51 23.59 -7.75
C ALA A 66 -4.52 22.89 -6.38
N LEU A 67 -4.05 21.63 -6.32
CA LEU A 67 -3.92 20.92 -5.05
C LEU A 67 -2.83 21.53 -4.16
N CYS A 68 -1.66 21.85 -4.70
CA CYS A 68 -0.55 22.46 -3.98
C CYS A 68 -0.97 23.80 -3.37
N GLN A 69 -1.65 24.64 -4.17
CA GLN A 69 -2.19 25.91 -3.70
C GLN A 69 -3.16 25.70 -2.52
N ALA A 70 -4.11 24.76 -2.63
CA ALA A 70 -5.05 24.48 -1.55
C ALA A 70 -4.37 23.95 -0.26
N VAL A 71 -3.25 23.26 -0.39
CA VAL A 71 -2.43 22.81 0.75
C VAL A 71 -1.69 23.99 1.38
N CYS A 72 -0.98 24.79 0.59
CA CYS A 72 -0.18 25.92 1.05
C CYS A 72 -1.04 27.05 1.65
N GLU A 73 -2.19 27.36 1.05
CA GLU A 73 -3.14 28.34 1.56
C GLU A 73 -4.00 27.81 2.72
N ASN A 74 -3.78 26.56 3.12
CA ASN A 74 -4.50 25.89 4.22
C ASN A 74 -6.03 25.85 4.02
N THR A 75 -6.53 25.82 2.78
CA THR A 75 -7.97 25.95 2.48
C THR A 75 -8.75 24.63 2.51
N LEU A 76 -8.06 23.48 2.45
CA LEU A 76 -8.70 22.18 2.64
C LEU A 76 -9.28 22.08 4.06
N ILE A 77 -10.38 21.37 4.29
CA ILE A 77 -10.75 20.99 5.67
C ILE A 77 -9.92 19.79 6.13
N VAL A 78 -9.82 19.56 7.45
CA VAL A 78 -9.02 18.45 8.01
C VAL A 78 -9.35 17.11 7.37
N LYS A 79 -10.65 16.82 7.17
CA LYS A 79 -11.08 15.57 6.52
C LYS A 79 -10.57 15.42 5.09
N GLU A 80 -10.46 16.50 4.33
CA GLU A 80 -9.97 16.47 2.95
C GLU A 80 -8.45 16.34 2.92
N PHE A 81 -7.77 17.10 3.78
CA PHE A 81 -6.33 17.01 4.00
C PHE A 81 -5.91 15.57 4.36
N MET A 82 -6.56 14.95 5.33
CA MET A 82 -6.28 13.56 5.75
C MET A 82 -6.60 12.52 4.67
N ASN A 83 -7.35 12.88 3.63
CA ASN A 83 -7.65 12.00 2.50
C ASN A 83 -6.59 12.04 1.39
N ILE A 84 -5.61 12.95 1.46
CA ILE A 84 -4.46 12.96 0.56
C ILE A 84 -3.68 11.66 0.75
N LYS A 85 -3.45 10.94 -0.34
CA LYS A 85 -2.70 9.68 -0.32
C LYS A 85 -1.21 9.98 -0.44
N TRP A 86 -0.39 9.17 0.23
CA TRP A 86 1.07 9.31 0.16
C TRP A 86 1.60 9.39 -1.27
N ILE A 87 1.04 8.59 -2.19
CA ILE A 87 1.49 8.58 -3.59
C ILE A 87 1.23 9.92 -4.28
N THR A 88 0.17 10.62 -3.88
CA THR A 88 -0.15 11.97 -4.37
C THR A 88 0.85 12.97 -3.84
N ALA A 89 1.11 12.95 -2.53
CA ALA A 89 2.09 13.84 -1.92
C ALA A 89 3.48 13.64 -2.54
N VAL A 90 3.92 12.39 -2.71
CA VAL A 90 5.23 12.07 -3.29
C VAL A 90 5.35 12.45 -4.76
N GLU A 91 4.31 12.27 -5.56
CA GLU A 91 4.40 12.46 -7.02
C GLU A 91 3.97 13.86 -7.48
N MET A 92 3.23 14.63 -6.67
CA MET A 92 2.66 15.93 -7.09
C MET A 92 3.15 17.13 -6.28
N PHE A 93 3.62 16.96 -5.05
CA PHE A 93 4.06 18.10 -4.25
C PHE A 93 5.48 18.51 -4.63
N ASP A 94 5.65 19.81 -4.84
CA ASP A 94 6.96 20.43 -4.81
C ASP A 94 7.47 20.53 -3.35
N ASP A 95 8.72 20.98 -3.21
CA ASP A 95 9.39 21.01 -1.90
C ASP A 95 8.68 21.95 -0.92
N ALA A 96 8.22 23.12 -1.40
CA ALA A 96 7.49 24.09 -0.58
C ALA A 96 6.14 23.53 -0.10
N THR A 97 5.40 22.88 -0.98
CA THR A 97 4.12 22.23 -0.66
C THR A 97 4.32 21.07 0.30
N MET A 98 5.38 20.29 0.13
CA MET A 98 5.72 19.19 1.03
C MET A 98 6.00 19.71 2.46
N ILE A 99 6.76 20.80 2.58
CA ILE A 99 7.01 21.45 3.87
C ILE A 99 5.68 21.88 4.53
N ASN A 100 4.84 22.63 3.81
CA ASN A 100 3.54 23.09 4.32
C ASN A 100 2.62 21.92 4.69
N TYR A 101 2.61 20.85 3.90
CA TYR A 101 1.87 19.63 4.19
C TYR A 101 2.31 19.00 5.51
N LEU A 102 3.61 18.92 5.79
CA LEU A 102 4.12 18.32 7.03
C LEU A 102 3.85 19.19 8.26
N TYR A 103 4.02 20.51 8.16
CA TYR A 103 3.64 21.45 9.22
C TYR A 103 2.15 21.34 9.56
N ARG A 104 1.31 21.27 8.52
CA ARG A 104 -0.13 21.12 8.71
C ARG A 104 -0.49 19.76 9.32
N ALA A 105 0.20 18.68 8.94
CA ALA A 105 -0.03 17.37 9.53
C ALA A 105 0.27 17.35 11.03
N GLU A 106 1.30 18.09 11.44
CA GLU A 106 1.70 18.27 12.83
C GLU A 106 0.65 19.06 13.62
N ALA A 107 0.20 20.20 13.08
CA ALA A 107 -0.85 21.02 13.69
C ALA A 107 -2.16 20.24 13.87
N VAL A 108 -2.59 19.50 12.84
CA VAL A 108 -3.80 18.65 12.91
C VAL A 108 -3.69 17.60 14.01
N LYS A 109 -2.51 17.00 14.22
CA LYS A 109 -2.28 16.05 15.32
C LYS A 109 -2.48 16.73 16.68
N ARG A 110 -1.93 17.93 16.87
CA ARG A 110 -2.03 18.67 18.14
C ARG A 110 -3.49 19.02 18.46
N GLU A 111 -4.24 19.48 17.46
CA GLU A 111 -5.60 19.96 17.65
C GLU A 111 -6.63 18.85 17.91
N GLN A 112 -6.43 17.64 17.36
CA GLN A 112 -7.44 16.58 17.36
C GLN A 112 -7.21 15.47 18.40
N LEU A 113 -6.47 15.74 19.50
CA LEU A 113 -6.34 14.91 20.71
C LEU A 113 -6.39 13.38 20.48
N SER A 114 -5.22 12.77 20.33
CA SER A 114 -4.87 11.33 20.48
C SER A 114 -5.60 10.24 19.66
N ASP A 115 -6.82 10.43 19.16
CA ASP A 115 -7.62 9.36 18.53
C ASP A 115 -7.45 9.24 17.01
N LEU A 116 -6.78 10.21 16.37
CA LEU A 116 -6.33 10.06 14.99
C LEU A 116 -5.09 9.18 14.94
N ARG A 117 -5.35 7.89 14.82
CA ARG A 117 -4.37 6.91 14.34
C ARG A 117 -3.72 7.43 13.06
N TYR A 118 -2.39 7.56 13.08
CA TYR A 118 -1.66 8.00 11.90
C TYR A 118 -1.93 7.07 10.74
N SER A 119 -2.22 7.67 9.59
CA SER A 119 -2.33 6.87 8.40
C SER A 119 -0.92 6.41 8.00
N ARG A 120 -0.81 5.14 7.61
CA ARG A 120 0.35 4.60 6.89
C ARG A 120 0.84 5.50 5.75
N HIS A 121 -0.02 6.41 5.26
CA HIS A 121 0.40 7.41 4.28
C HIS A 121 1.47 8.36 4.82
N LEU A 122 1.33 8.89 6.04
CA LEU A 122 2.28 9.88 6.55
C LEU A 122 3.65 9.25 6.85
N GLN A 123 3.69 8.01 7.33
CA GLN A 123 4.95 7.27 7.50
C GLN A 123 5.70 7.07 6.17
N VAL A 124 4.98 6.80 5.08
CA VAL A 124 5.61 6.66 3.75
C VAL A 124 6.11 8.02 3.24
N VAL A 125 5.37 9.10 3.51
CA VAL A 125 5.80 10.47 3.17
C VAL A 125 7.04 10.86 3.97
N GLU A 126 7.07 10.60 5.28
CA GLU A 126 8.25 10.82 6.14
C GLU A 126 9.46 10.08 5.59
N LEU A 127 9.32 8.78 5.30
CA LEU A 127 10.40 7.98 4.76
C LEU A 127 10.91 8.55 3.42
N TYR A 128 9.99 8.94 2.54
CA TYR A 128 10.32 9.54 1.25
C TYR A 128 11.10 10.85 1.43
N VAL A 129 10.62 11.74 2.29
CA VAL A 129 11.27 13.02 2.55
C VAL A 129 12.68 12.82 3.09
N ARG A 130 12.84 11.92 4.06
CA ARG A 130 14.16 11.61 4.65
C ARG A 130 15.14 11.00 3.64
N LEU A 131 14.68 10.12 2.75
CA LEU A 131 15.56 9.40 1.82
C LEU A 131 15.81 10.13 0.49
N CYS A 132 14.87 10.97 0.06
CA CYS A 132 14.86 11.56 -1.28
C CYS A 132 14.91 13.08 -1.28
N LYS A 133 14.58 13.74 -0.17
CA LYS A 133 14.44 15.20 -0.04
C LYS A 133 15.10 15.71 1.24
N GLU A 134 16.24 15.13 1.63
CA GLU A 134 16.91 15.46 2.88
C GLU A 134 17.26 16.95 2.97
N GLU A 135 18.05 17.45 2.02
CA GLU A 135 18.43 18.88 1.99
C GLU A 135 17.25 19.80 1.66
N ALA A 136 16.45 19.43 0.66
CA ALA A 136 15.42 20.31 0.11
C ALA A 136 14.19 20.46 1.03
N VAL A 137 13.88 19.46 1.85
CA VAL A 137 12.67 19.45 2.69
C VAL A 137 13.01 19.15 4.13
N TRP A 138 13.67 18.01 4.41
CA TRP A 138 13.86 17.54 5.79
C TRP A 138 14.64 18.55 6.65
N GLN A 139 15.73 19.12 6.14
CA GLN A 139 16.53 20.09 6.88
C GLN A 139 15.78 21.39 7.16
N GLN A 140 14.84 21.78 6.30
CA GLN A 140 14.02 22.98 6.46
C GLN A 140 12.90 22.84 7.50
N LEU A 141 12.61 21.62 7.96
CA LEU A 141 11.63 21.39 9.03
C LEU A 141 12.23 21.79 10.38
N ASN A 142 11.41 22.42 11.23
CA ASN A 142 11.80 22.69 12.60
C ASN A 142 11.84 21.40 13.45
N ASP A 143 12.42 21.50 14.64
CA ASP A 143 12.60 20.34 15.51
C ASP A 143 11.29 19.74 15.98
N ASN A 144 10.24 20.55 16.19
CA ASN A 144 8.92 20.07 16.56
C ASN A 144 8.32 19.13 15.50
N VAL A 145 8.37 19.52 14.23
CA VAL A 145 7.87 18.66 13.14
C VAL A 145 8.76 17.42 12.99
N LYS A 146 10.08 17.56 13.11
CA LYS A 146 11.00 16.42 13.07
C LYS A 146 10.72 15.43 14.21
N GLU A 147 10.47 15.91 15.42
CA GLU A 147 10.10 15.10 16.58
C GLU A 147 8.76 14.40 16.35
N PHE A 148 7.73 15.14 15.93
CA PHE A 148 6.45 14.58 15.53
C PHE A 148 6.61 13.43 14.53
N LEU A 149 7.40 13.63 13.47
CA LEU A 149 7.64 12.62 12.44
C LEU A 149 8.45 11.43 12.95
N ARG A 150 9.33 11.62 13.96
CA ARG A 150 10.04 10.52 14.62
C ARG A 150 9.09 9.68 15.48
N ASP A 151 8.17 10.31 16.19
CA ASP A 151 7.17 9.62 17.03
C ASP A 151 6.24 8.74 16.19
N LEU A 152 5.91 9.16 14.97
CA LEU A 152 5.15 8.33 14.01
C LEU A 152 5.74 6.94 13.79
N ARG A 153 7.06 6.78 13.98
CA ARG A 153 7.77 5.51 13.79
C ARG A 153 7.64 4.62 15.03
N LYS A 154 7.72 5.22 16.23
CA LYS A 154 7.63 4.51 17.51
C LYS A 154 6.21 3.99 17.77
N ASP A 155 5.20 4.79 17.43
CA ASP A 155 3.79 4.43 17.64
C ASP A 155 3.36 3.22 16.77
N ASP A 156 4.04 2.95 15.66
CA ASP A 156 3.71 1.80 14.79
C ASP A 156 4.30 0.48 15.29
N GLU A 157 5.46 0.54 15.96
CA GLU A 157 6.11 -0.62 16.55
C GLU A 157 5.29 -1.15 17.72
N SER A 158 4.88 -0.28 18.63
CA SER A 158 4.04 -0.63 19.79
C SER A 158 2.65 -1.16 19.37
N VAL A 159 2.03 -0.55 18.35
CA VAL A 159 0.68 -0.94 17.90
C VAL A 159 0.67 -2.28 17.15
N GLU A 160 1.68 -2.58 16.33
CA GLU A 160 1.77 -3.90 15.70
C GLU A 160 2.11 -4.99 16.71
N GLU A 161 2.95 -4.72 17.72
CA GLU A 161 3.16 -5.65 18.82
C GLU A 161 1.84 -5.98 19.54
N GLU A 162 1.01 -4.98 19.81
CA GLU A 162 -0.30 -5.19 20.42
C GLU A 162 -1.27 -5.94 19.49
N ARG A 163 -1.24 -5.67 18.18
CA ARG A 163 -2.02 -6.44 17.19
C ARG A 163 -1.59 -7.89 17.09
N GLU A 164 -0.29 -8.17 17.12
CA GLU A 164 0.23 -9.54 17.10
C GLU A 164 -0.14 -10.28 18.39
N ARG A 165 -0.06 -9.63 19.55
CA ARG A 165 -0.59 -10.18 20.82
C ARG A 165 -2.07 -10.53 20.71
N LEU A 166 -2.91 -9.61 20.23
CA LEU A 166 -4.35 -9.84 20.05
C LEU A 166 -4.66 -10.94 19.01
N LYS A 167 -3.86 -11.06 17.95
CA LYS A 167 -3.98 -12.15 16.97
C LYS A 167 -3.63 -13.49 17.60
N GLU A 168 -2.57 -13.54 18.39
CA GLU A 168 -2.13 -14.74 19.09
C GLU A 168 -3.13 -15.18 20.15
N GLU A 169 -3.67 -14.25 20.94
CA GLU A 169 -4.74 -14.52 21.90
C GLU A 169 -5.98 -15.11 21.21
N LYS A 170 -6.40 -14.54 20.08
CA LYS A 170 -7.51 -15.06 19.27
C LYS A 170 -7.19 -16.44 18.69
N ARG A 171 -5.92 -16.72 18.34
CA ARG A 171 -5.46 -18.02 17.86
C ARG A 171 -5.56 -19.07 18.96
N LEU A 172 -5.03 -18.77 20.14
CA LEU A 172 -5.08 -19.63 21.32
C LEU A 172 -6.52 -19.89 21.79
N ALA A 173 -7.38 -18.87 21.81
CA ALA A 173 -8.80 -19.01 22.14
C ALA A 173 -9.54 -19.93 21.15
N ARG A 174 -9.27 -19.80 19.84
CA ARG A 174 -9.82 -20.70 18.81
C ARG A 174 -9.34 -22.13 18.98
N GLU A 175 -8.08 -22.32 19.35
CA GLU A 175 -7.51 -23.65 19.57
C GLU A 175 -8.11 -24.35 20.80
N LYS A 176 -8.26 -23.62 21.93
CA LYS A 176 -8.97 -24.09 23.12
C LYS A 176 -10.40 -24.53 22.78
N ARG A 177 -11.15 -23.68 22.09
CA ARG A 177 -12.52 -23.99 21.64
C ARG A 177 -12.57 -25.24 20.74
N ARG A 178 -11.58 -25.43 19.86
CA ARG A 178 -11.48 -26.63 19.00
C ARG A 178 -11.20 -27.90 19.81
N LYS A 179 -10.33 -27.82 20.82
CA LYS A 179 -10.04 -28.94 21.74
C LYS A 179 -11.29 -29.33 22.55
N GLU A 180 -12.06 -28.36 23.04
CA GLU A 180 -13.32 -28.60 23.74
C GLU A 180 -14.38 -29.27 22.86
N VAL A 181 -14.60 -28.75 21.64
CA VAL A 181 -15.53 -29.36 20.67
C VAL A 181 -15.12 -30.79 20.33
N ASN A 182 -13.82 -31.05 20.14
CA ASN A 182 -13.33 -32.41 19.92
C ASN A 182 -13.54 -33.33 21.14
N LYS A 183 -13.36 -32.82 22.36
CA LYS A 183 -13.62 -33.57 23.60
C LYS A 183 -15.11 -33.92 23.73
N TYR A 184 -16.00 -32.97 23.45
CA TYR A 184 -17.44 -33.18 23.43
C TYR A 184 -17.86 -34.20 22.37
N ARG A 185 -17.33 -34.08 21.14
CA ARG A 185 -17.58 -35.04 20.04
C ARG A 185 -17.12 -36.46 20.36
N LYS A 186 -15.99 -36.61 21.05
CA LYS A 186 -15.52 -37.92 21.56
C LYS A 186 -16.44 -38.49 22.65
N ARG A 187 -17.00 -37.64 23.52
CA ARG A 187 -17.98 -38.06 24.54
C ARG A 187 -19.30 -38.50 23.91
N LEU A 188 -19.84 -37.75 22.95
CA LEU A 188 -21.04 -38.13 22.19
C LEU A 188 -20.89 -39.50 21.51
N LYS A 189 -19.75 -39.74 20.84
CA LYS A 189 -19.45 -41.05 20.25
C LYS A 189 -19.37 -42.19 21.28
N LYS A 190 -19.00 -41.89 22.53
CA LYS A 190 -18.91 -42.87 23.62
C LYS A 190 -20.28 -43.20 24.23
N TYR A 191 -21.24 -42.27 24.20
CA TYR A 191 -22.55 -42.41 24.83
C TYR A 191 -23.72 -42.62 23.85
N GLY A 192 -23.45 -43.00 22.60
CA GLY A 192 -24.48 -43.54 21.70
C GLY A 192 -25.52 -42.53 21.17
N GLU A 193 -25.30 -41.22 21.32
CA GLU A 193 -26.19 -40.23 20.70
C GLU A 193 -25.64 -39.79 19.33
N GLU A 194 -26.40 -40.10 18.28
CA GLU A 194 -26.17 -39.67 16.90
C GLU A 194 -26.31 -38.14 16.76
N ALA A 195 -25.24 -37.41 17.04
CA ALA A 195 -25.17 -36.00 16.69
C ALA A 195 -25.07 -35.82 15.17
N ARG A 196 -26.19 -35.45 14.53
CA ARG A 196 -26.23 -34.98 13.12
C ARG A 196 -25.31 -33.76 12.95
N PRO A 197 -24.33 -33.78 12.04
CA PRO A 197 -23.53 -32.59 11.77
C PRO A 197 -24.15 -31.78 10.62
N LEU A 198 -24.83 -30.68 10.95
CA LEU A 198 -25.01 -29.56 10.01
C LEU A 198 -23.77 -28.67 10.13
N ALA A 199 -22.71 -29.01 9.41
CA ALA A 199 -21.54 -28.15 9.26
C ALA A 199 -21.18 -28.09 7.78
N VAL A 200 -21.61 -27.02 7.13
CA VAL A 200 -21.10 -26.57 5.83
C VAL A 200 -19.57 -26.53 5.94
N LYS A 201 -18.89 -27.36 5.14
CA LYS A 201 -17.44 -27.32 4.97
C LYS A 201 -17.07 -25.96 4.39
N LYS A 202 -16.79 -24.97 5.24
CA LYS A 202 -15.97 -23.82 4.82
C LYS A 202 -14.55 -24.35 4.68
N THR A 203 -14.11 -24.46 3.43
CA THR A 203 -12.72 -24.71 3.07
C THR A 203 -11.85 -23.73 3.83
N LYS A 204 -11.02 -24.30 4.70
CA LYS A 204 -10.10 -23.58 5.56
C LYS A 204 -8.97 -23.06 4.67
N THR A 205 -8.99 -21.79 4.29
CA THR A 205 -7.77 -21.14 3.81
C THR A 205 -6.95 -20.83 5.06
N GLU A 206 -5.95 -21.66 5.35
CA GLU A 206 -4.90 -21.29 6.28
C GLU A 206 -4.23 -20.04 5.72
N ARG A 207 -4.45 -18.90 6.39
CA ARG A 207 -3.65 -17.70 6.13
C ARG A 207 -2.28 -17.94 6.74
N LEU A 208 -1.41 -18.48 5.91
CA LEU A 208 0.02 -18.50 6.15
C LEU A 208 0.57 -17.06 6.17
N PRO A 209 1.77 -16.84 6.73
CA PRO A 209 2.44 -15.53 6.72
C PRO A 209 2.66 -14.99 5.28
N MET A 210 2.63 -15.89 4.30
CA MET A 210 2.80 -15.62 2.88
C MET A 210 1.53 -14.99 2.30
N SER A 211 1.65 -13.80 1.72
CA SER A 211 0.52 -12.99 1.24
C SER A 211 -0.22 -13.61 0.04
N CYS A 212 0.42 -14.54 -0.67
CA CYS A 212 -0.18 -15.25 -1.81
C CYS A 212 0.53 -16.60 -2.08
N PRO A 213 -0.14 -17.55 -2.78
CA PRO A 213 0.48 -18.82 -3.19
C PRO A 213 1.79 -18.65 -3.96
N PHE A 214 1.87 -17.61 -4.80
CA PHE A 214 3.07 -17.31 -5.58
C PHE A 214 4.26 -16.93 -4.70
N HIS A 215 4.03 -16.14 -3.64
CA HIS A 215 5.07 -15.81 -2.65
C HIS A 215 5.57 -17.08 -1.93
N ARG A 216 4.66 -18.00 -1.60
CA ARG A 216 5.00 -19.30 -1.01
C ARG A 216 5.89 -20.13 -1.92
N GLU A 217 5.50 -20.30 -3.17
CA GLU A 217 6.23 -21.09 -4.16
C GLU A 217 7.64 -20.56 -4.37
N VAL A 218 7.79 -19.25 -4.54
CA VAL A 218 9.11 -18.61 -4.68
C VAL A 218 9.98 -18.84 -3.44
N SER A 219 9.41 -18.71 -2.25
CA SER A 219 10.15 -18.93 -1.00
C SER A 219 10.61 -20.38 -0.85
N GLU A 220 9.72 -21.34 -1.10
CA GLU A 220 10.03 -22.77 -1.03
C GLU A 220 11.12 -23.16 -2.04
N LEU A 221 11.07 -22.62 -3.27
CA LEU A 221 12.09 -22.84 -4.29
C LEU A 221 13.46 -22.29 -3.86
N LEU A 222 13.51 -21.07 -3.32
CA LEU A 222 14.76 -20.45 -2.89
C LEU A 222 15.34 -21.14 -1.66
N SER A 223 14.48 -21.55 -0.71
CA SER A 223 14.91 -22.36 0.44
C SER A 223 15.43 -23.73 0.01
N ALA A 224 14.81 -24.38 -0.98
CA ALA A 224 15.32 -25.62 -1.56
C ALA A 224 16.67 -25.44 -2.25
N ALA A 225 16.95 -24.24 -2.79
CA ALA A 225 18.25 -23.86 -3.32
C ALA A 225 19.30 -23.51 -2.24
N GLY A 226 18.96 -23.68 -0.96
CA GLY A 226 19.88 -23.45 0.17
C GLY A 226 19.91 -22.02 0.70
N LEU A 227 19.02 -21.13 0.24
CA LEU A 227 18.96 -19.75 0.74
C LEU A 227 18.19 -19.67 2.06
N GLN A 228 18.84 -19.12 3.08
CA GLN A 228 18.22 -18.82 4.38
C GLN A 228 17.53 -17.46 4.30
N LEU A 229 16.20 -17.46 4.14
CA LEU A 229 15.40 -16.27 3.94
C LEU A 229 14.56 -15.93 5.17
N MET A 230 14.48 -14.65 5.49
CA MET A 230 13.53 -14.09 6.45
C MET A 230 12.31 -13.57 5.70
N ASN A 231 11.16 -14.22 5.87
CA ASN A 231 9.90 -13.79 5.27
C ASN A 231 9.24 -12.68 6.11
N GLY A 232 8.67 -11.66 5.45
CA GLY A 232 7.84 -10.66 6.13
C GLY A 232 8.62 -9.67 7.01
N LEU A 233 9.92 -9.47 6.76
CA LEU A 233 10.75 -8.56 7.56
C LEU A 233 10.19 -7.12 7.53
N LYS A 234 9.99 -6.51 8.69
CA LYS A 234 9.58 -5.09 8.77
C LYS A 234 10.78 -4.18 8.51
N ALA A 235 10.63 -3.24 7.58
CA ALA A 235 11.59 -2.19 7.27
C ALA A 235 10.86 -0.85 7.14
N GLY A 236 10.84 -0.08 8.22
CA GLY A 236 10.04 1.15 8.33
C GLY A 236 8.54 0.88 8.07
N PRO A 237 7.87 1.61 7.15
CA PRO A 237 6.44 1.43 6.84
C PRO A 237 6.14 0.20 5.95
N PHE A 238 7.15 -0.59 5.61
CA PHE A 238 7.04 -1.70 4.69
C PHE A 238 7.28 -3.04 5.40
N ASN A 239 6.47 -4.03 5.05
CA ASN A 239 6.80 -5.43 5.29
C ASN A 239 7.39 -5.93 3.99
N LEU A 240 8.64 -6.35 4.03
CA LEU A 240 9.39 -6.89 2.92
C LEU A 240 8.98 -8.35 2.70
N ASP A 241 8.87 -8.77 1.45
CA ASP A 241 8.42 -10.12 1.13
C ASP A 241 9.40 -11.19 1.63
N MET A 242 10.66 -11.12 1.20
CA MET A 242 11.75 -12.01 1.56
C MET A 242 13.05 -11.22 1.71
N PHE A 243 13.80 -11.47 2.77
CA PHE A 243 15.10 -10.86 3.02
C PHE A 243 16.19 -11.90 3.18
N HIS A 244 17.29 -11.71 2.46
CA HIS A 244 18.52 -12.48 2.56
C HIS A 244 19.60 -11.62 3.19
N GLY A 245 19.88 -11.87 4.47
CA GLY A 245 20.83 -11.12 5.28
C GLY A 245 22.24 -11.03 4.70
N PRO A 246 22.87 -12.16 4.30
CA PRO A 246 24.26 -12.16 3.84
C PRO A 246 24.54 -11.23 2.65
N THR A 247 23.58 -11.05 1.75
CA THR A 247 23.74 -10.18 0.56
C THR A 247 22.95 -8.88 0.67
N ASN A 248 22.40 -8.57 1.86
CA ASN A 248 21.49 -7.45 2.10
C ASN A 248 20.41 -7.32 1.01
N THR A 249 19.86 -8.46 0.57
CA THR A 249 18.98 -8.53 -0.60
C THR A 249 17.53 -8.75 -0.18
N VAL A 250 16.66 -7.87 -0.65
CA VAL A 250 15.21 -8.05 -0.62
C VAL A 250 14.76 -8.65 -1.94
N ILE A 251 13.96 -9.72 -1.84
CA ILE A 251 13.31 -10.36 -2.97
C ILE A 251 11.82 -10.03 -2.86
N GLU A 252 11.36 -9.07 -3.67
CA GLU A 252 9.93 -8.72 -3.76
C GLU A 252 9.27 -9.60 -4.82
N VAL A 253 8.19 -10.26 -4.41
CA VAL A 253 7.34 -11.05 -5.28
C VAL A 253 6.26 -10.10 -5.81
N CYS A 254 6.25 -9.91 -7.13
CA CYS A 254 5.36 -8.97 -7.81
C CYS A 254 4.17 -9.72 -8.43
N PRO A 255 3.05 -9.90 -7.72
CA PRO A 255 1.80 -10.43 -8.28
C PRO A 255 1.14 -9.43 -9.24
N GLU A 256 0.14 -9.88 -9.99
CA GLU A 256 -0.52 -9.11 -11.06
C GLU A 256 -1.04 -7.73 -10.60
N TRP A 257 -1.58 -7.63 -9.39
CA TRP A 257 -2.08 -6.36 -8.84
C TRP A 257 -0.97 -5.32 -8.58
N GLN A 258 0.30 -5.66 -8.71
CA GLN A 258 1.38 -4.66 -8.67
C GLN A 258 1.58 -3.94 -10.01
N PHE A 259 0.92 -4.41 -11.08
CA PHE A 259 1.00 -3.88 -12.43
C PHE A 259 -0.29 -3.18 -12.84
N TYR A 260 -0.22 -2.32 -13.86
CA TYR A 260 -1.43 -1.87 -14.53
C TYR A 260 -2.03 -3.02 -15.34
N ALA A 261 -3.35 -3.11 -15.32
CA ALA A 261 -4.12 -4.14 -16.00
C ALA A 261 -3.68 -4.27 -17.46
N ASN A 262 -3.46 -5.51 -17.90
CA ASN A 262 -3.01 -5.87 -19.25
C ASN A 262 -1.64 -5.28 -19.65
N THR A 263 -0.79 -4.91 -18.69
CA THR A 263 0.55 -4.41 -18.96
C THR A 263 1.61 -5.07 -18.08
N THR A 264 2.87 -4.93 -18.45
CA THR A 264 4.03 -5.23 -17.60
C THR A 264 4.52 -4.01 -16.82
N HIS A 265 3.81 -2.88 -16.90
CA HIS A 265 4.19 -1.66 -16.20
C HIS A 265 3.73 -1.71 -14.76
N LEU A 266 4.66 -1.51 -13.82
CA LEU A 266 4.33 -1.38 -12.41
C LEU A 266 3.40 -0.20 -12.17
N THR A 267 2.48 -0.35 -11.24
CA THR A 267 1.71 0.79 -10.72
C THR A 267 2.65 1.80 -10.07
N SER A 268 2.25 3.07 -10.02
CA SER A 268 3.05 4.13 -9.37
C SER A 268 3.39 3.78 -7.92
N ARG A 269 2.45 3.16 -7.20
CA ARG A 269 2.67 2.69 -5.82
C ARG A 269 3.77 1.63 -5.73
N SER A 270 3.75 0.63 -6.59
CA SER A 270 4.78 -0.43 -6.62
C SER A 270 6.13 0.14 -7.05
N ARG A 271 6.15 1.00 -8.07
CA ARG A 271 7.36 1.70 -8.53
C ARG A 271 8.02 2.49 -7.39
N VAL A 272 7.26 3.35 -6.72
CA VAL A 272 7.79 4.18 -5.63
C VAL A 272 8.19 3.33 -4.42
N ARG A 273 7.43 2.27 -4.09
CA ARG A 273 7.84 1.29 -3.05
C ARG A 273 9.21 0.69 -3.36
N HIS A 274 9.41 0.17 -4.57
CA HIS A 274 10.69 -0.44 -4.97
C HIS A 274 11.84 0.56 -4.95
N MET A 275 11.58 1.80 -5.39
CA MET A 275 12.55 2.90 -5.29
C MET A 275 12.94 3.17 -3.83
N LEU A 276 11.96 3.28 -2.93
CA LEU A 276 12.22 3.53 -1.51
C LEU A 276 12.98 2.39 -0.85
N ILE A 277 12.65 1.12 -1.17
CA ILE A 277 13.41 -0.04 -0.67
C ILE A 277 14.89 0.04 -1.08
N ARG A 278 15.17 0.37 -2.34
CA ARG A 278 16.56 0.58 -2.78
C ARG A 278 17.22 1.75 -2.05
N LYS A 279 16.51 2.86 -1.86
CA LYS A 279 17.02 4.05 -1.15
C LYS A 279 17.26 3.80 0.35
N MET A 280 16.60 2.81 0.95
CA MET A 280 16.92 2.33 2.30
C MET A 280 18.24 1.53 2.36
N GLY A 281 18.89 1.27 1.22
CA GLY A 281 20.18 0.57 1.14
C GLY A 281 20.08 -0.92 0.81
N PHE A 282 18.88 -1.45 0.56
CA PHE A 282 18.70 -2.85 0.19
C PHE A 282 19.01 -3.12 -1.29
N ASN A 283 19.66 -4.24 -1.57
CA ASN A 283 19.69 -4.81 -2.91
C ASN A 283 18.29 -5.36 -3.22
N LEU A 284 17.69 -5.00 -4.36
CA LEU A 284 16.31 -5.36 -4.66
C LEU A 284 16.20 -6.25 -5.92
N ALA A 285 15.81 -7.50 -5.71
CA ALA A 285 15.43 -8.46 -6.74
C ALA A 285 13.91 -8.52 -6.88
N LEU A 286 13.40 -8.48 -8.11
CA LEU A 286 11.96 -8.53 -8.39
C LEU A 286 11.60 -9.85 -9.08
N VAL A 287 10.62 -10.57 -8.55
CA VAL A 287 10.12 -11.83 -9.13
C VAL A 287 8.66 -11.63 -9.55
N SER A 288 8.44 -11.43 -10.85
CA SER A 288 7.10 -11.14 -11.38
C SER A 288 6.27 -12.40 -11.65
N ALA A 289 4.97 -12.37 -11.33
CA ALA A 289 4.03 -13.42 -11.75
C ALA A 289 3.82 -13.43 -13.28
N TRP A 290 4.02 -12.29 -13.94
CA TRP A 290 3.84 -12.13 -15.38
C TRP A 290 4.80 -13.00 -16.23
N THR A 291 5.99 -13.31 -15.71
CA THR A 291 6.93 -14.24 -16.35
C THR A 291 6.54 -15.72 -16.15
N HIS A 292 5.67 -16.02 -15.18
CA HIS A 292 5.17 -17.37 -14.91
C HIS A 292 3.99 -17.75 -15.81
N SER A 293 3.02 -16.84 -16.06
CA SER A 293 1.83 -17.18 -16.87
C SER A 293 2.17 -17.57 -18.31
N ARG A 294 3.13 -16.88 -18.94
CA ARG A 294 3.57 -17.22 -20.32
C ARG A 294 4.37 -18.52 -20.43
N ARG A 295 4.97 -19.03 -19.34
CA ARG A 295 5.66 -20.33 -19.37
C ARG A 295 4.68 -21.50 -19.23
N CYS A 296 3.59 -21.32 -18.51
CA CYS A 296 2.53 -22.32 -18.43
C CYS A 296 1.71 -22.41 -19.73
N ASP A 297 1.43 -21.28 -20.41
CA ASP A 297 0.73 -21.32 -21.71
C ASP A 297 1.56 -21.96 -22.84
N ARG A 298 2.90 -21.88 -22.77
CA ARG A 298 3.76 -22.54 -23.76
C ARG A 298 3.86 -24.06 -23.61
N ARG A 299 3.40 -24.64 -22.49
CA ARG A 299 3.32 -26.10 -22.33
C ARG A 299 1.96 -26.69 -22.74
N ILE A 300 0.96 -25.86 -23.03
CA ILE A 300 -0.38 -26.30 -23.48
C ILE A 300 -0.54 -26.16 -25.01
N GLY A 301 0.41 -25.51 -25.69
CA GLY A 301 0.37 -25.23 -27.14
C GLY A 301 1.25 -26.10 -28.05
N ARG A 302 1.55 -27.36 -27.68
CA ARG A 302 2.18 -28.34 -28.60
C ARG A 302 1.54 -29.73 -28.49
N SER A 303 0.28 -29.83 -28.89
CA SER A 303 -0.31 -31.05 -29.45
C SER A 303 -1.63 -30.71 -30.12
N CYS A 304 -1.56 -30.34 -31.41
CA CYS A 304 -2.55 -30.56 -32.47
C CYS A 304 -2.17 -29.65 -33.66
N GLY A 305 -1.75 -30.25 -34.78
CA GLY A 305 -1.30 -29.60 -36.01
C GLY A 305 0.07 -30.08 -36.41
#